data_AF-A0AAD1YC50-F1
#
_entry.id   AF-A0AAD1YC50-F1
#
_cell.length_a   1.000
_cell.length_b   1.000
_cell.length_c   1.000
_cell.angle_alpha   90.00
_cell.angle_beta   90.00
_cell.angle_gamma   90.00
#
_symmetry.space_group_name_H-M   'P 1'
#
loop_
_entity.id
_entity.type
_entity.pdbx_description
1 polymer ?
#
loop_
_entity_poly.entity_id
_entity_poly.type
_entity_poly.pdbx_seq_one_letter_code
_entity_poly.pdbx_strand_id
1 'polypeptide(L)'
;MAPIEYDKCGRMKFNPDLHENQGKPWSKDDLDYLINWYNKVGLEEMSLALGKSEGTVAHKVQTLRKRGIMKNNPVRIYHRRLTKEKATKNPDQSIHSSTHKTMRKTSTSLYHNLEVCQ
;
A
#
# COMPACT_ATOMS: atom_id res chain seq x y z
N MET A 1 13.61 -25.70 16.18
CA MET A 1 12.85 -24.56 15.66
C MET A 1 13.58 -23.28 16.00
N ALA A 2 14.09 -22.56 15.01
CA ALA A 2 14.68 -21.24 15.17
C ALA A 2 13.59 -20.23 15.58
N PRO A 3 13.91 -19.25 16.46
CA PRO A 3 12.96 -18.24 16.90
C PRO A 3 12.48 -17.40 15.71
N ILE A 4 11.18 -17.06 15.71
CA ILE A 4 10.60 -16.17 14.70
C ILE A 4 10.82 -14.72 15.15
N GLU A 5 11.49 -13.95 14.30
CA GLU A 5 11.71 -12.52 14.51
C GLU A 5 11.06 -11.70 13.40
N TYR A 6 10.65 -10.48 13.74
CA TYR A 6 10.06 -9.53 12.80
C TYR A 6 10.91 -8.26 12.70
N ASP A 7 10.87 -7.61 11.54
CA ASP A 7 11.47 -6.30 11.36
C ASP A 7 10.55 -5.17 11.87
N LYS A 8 11.05 -3.92 11.82
CA LYS A 8 10.28 -2.74 12.25
C LYS A 8 9.01 -2.49 11.44
N CYS A 9 8.89 -3.12 10.27
CA CYS A 9 7.74 -3.03 9.38
C CYS A 9 6.76 -4.19 9.56
N GLY A 10 7.02 -5.10 10.50
CA GLY A 10 6.19 -6.27 10.77
C GLY A 10 6.44 -7.45 9.83
N ARG A 11 7.50 -7.43 9.01
CA ARG A 11 7.84 -8.53 8.10
C ARG A 11 8.66 -9.59 8.79
N MET A 12 8.37 -10.86 8.53
CA MET A 12 9.16 -11.96 9.06
C MET A 12 10.60 -11.87 8.55
N LYS A 13 11.57 -11.91 9.48
CA LYS A 13 12.99 -12.02 9.14
C LYS A 13 13.28 -13.42 8.60
N PHE A 14 14.48 -13.60 8.07
CA PHE A 14 14.93 -14.92 7.65
C PHE A 14 14.86 -15.91 8.84
N ASN A 15 14.17 -17.03 8.63
CA ASN A 15 14.14 -18.17 9.52
C ASN A 15 14.55 -19.41 8.71
N PRO A 16 15.59 -20.16 9.10
CA PRO A 16 16.08 -21.31 8.35
C PRO A 16 15.06 -22.44 8.22
N ASP A 17 14.13 -22.59 9.18
CA ASP A 17 13.11 -23.65 9.16
C ASP A 17 11.94 -23.32 8.22
N LEU A 18 11.68 -22.03 7.98
CA LEU A 18 10.58 -21.56 7.14
C LEU A 18 11.03 -21.11 5.74
N HIS A 19 12.31 -20.75 5.59
CA HIS A 19 12.86 -20.21 4.35
C HIS A 19 13.97 -21.09 3.75
N GLU A 20 13.69 -22.39 3.61
CA GLU A 20 14.61 -23.40 3.05
C GLU A 20 15.11 -23.10 1.62
N ASN A 21 14.40 -22.23 0.88
CA ASN A 21 14.73 -21.85 -0.50
C ASN A 21 15.37 -20.46 -0.58
N GLN A 22 15.78 -19.89 0.54
CA GLN A 22 16.53 -18.64 0.57
C GLN A 22 17.88 -18.80 -0.17
N GLY A 23 18.24 -17.81 -0.99
CA GLY A 23 19.48 -17.83 -1.78
C GLY A 23 19.44 -18.73 -3.03
N LYS A 24 18.50 -19.67 -3.13
CA LYS A 24 18.31 -20.48 -4.34
C LYS A 24 17.78 -19.62 -5.50
N PRO A 25 18.20 -19.91 -6.75
CA PRO A 25 17.69 -19.22 -7.94
C PRO A 25 16.16 -19.38 -8.04
N TRP A 26 15.52 -18.45 -8.73
CA TRP A 26 14.08 -18.53 -8.99
C TRP A 26 13.82 -19.51 -10.13
N SER A 27 13.06 -20.57 -9.84
CA SER A 27 12.59 -21.48 -10.88
C SER A 27 11.54 -20.79 -11.76
N LYS A 28 11.23 -21.35 -12.93
CA LYS A 28 10.14 -20.84 -13.75
C LYS A 28 8.79 -20.96 -13.02
N ASP A 29 8.57 -22.09 -12.37
CA ASP A 29 7.34 -22.38 -11.63
C ASP A 29 7.17 -21.42 -10.44
N ASP A 30 8.25 -21.07 -9.74
CA ASP A 30 8.23 -20.07 -8.66
C ASP A 30 7.75 -18.71 -9.18
N LEU A 31 8.21 -18.32 -10.37
CA LEU A 31 7.87 -17.03 -10.97
C LEU A 31 6.41 -17.03 -11.43
N ASP A 32 5.98 -18.09 -12.11
CA ASP A 32 4.60 -18.23 -12.58
C ASP A 32 3.63 -18.26 -11.40
N TYR A 33 3.98 -18.98 -10.33
CA TYR A 33 3.20 -18.99 -9.09
C TYR A 33 3.13 -17.60 -8.45
N LEU A 34 4.27 -16.93 -8.28
CA LEU A 34 4.33 -15.58 -7.72
C LEU A 34 3.48 -14.58 -8.51
N ILE A 35 3.56 -14.60 -9.84
CA ILE A 35 2.82 -13.67 -10.71
C ILE A 35 1.31 -13.88 -10.57
N ASN A 36 0.86 -15.14 -10.51
CA ASN A 36 -0.56 -15.48 -10.51
C ASN A 36 -1.24 -15.28 -9.15
N TRP A 37 -0.49 -15.43 -8.04
CA TRP A 37 -1.07 -15.49 -6.69
C TRP A 37 -0.75 -14.29 -5.80
N TYR A 38 0.34 -13.56 -6.04
CA TYR A 38 0.79 -12.49 -5.14
C TYR A 38 -0.28 -11.42 -4.84
N ASN A 39 -1.05 -11.01 -5.85
CA ASN A 39 -2.10 -10.00 -5.65
C ASN A 39 -3.36 -10.56 -4.96
N LYS A 40 -3.54 -11.88 -4.92
CA LYS A 40 -4.70 -12.54 -4.32
C LYS A 40 -4.46 -12.86 -2.85
N VAL A 41 -3.28 -13.36 -2.53
CA VAL A 41 -2.97 -13.93 -1.21
C VAL A 41 -2.13 -12.98 -0.35
N GLY A 42 -1.20 -12.24 -0.96
CA GLY A 42 -0.35 -11.29 -0.25
C GLY A 42 1.06 -11.79 0.01
N LEU A 43 1.87 -10.96 0.68
CA LEU A 43 3.32 -11.16 0.79
C LEU A 43 3.71 -12.29 1.76
N GLU A 44 3.05 -12.33 2.93
CA GLU A 44 3.33 -13.28 4.01
C GLU A 44 3.13 -14.73 3.54
N GLU A 45 1.96 -15.01 2.97
CA GLU A 45 1.62 -16.33 2.45
C GLU A 45 2.53 -16.76 1.28
N MET A 46 2.93 -15.81 0.41
CA MET A 46 3.89 -16.11 -0.65
C MET A 46 5.30 -16.39 -0.12
N SER A 47 5.69 -15.75 0.99
CA SER A 47 6.96 -16.02 1.67
C SER A 47 7.05 -17.47 2.13
N LEU A 48 5.98 -17.94 2.78
CA LEU A 48 5.88 -19.29 3.31
C LEU A 48 5.76 -20.33 2.18
N ALA A 49 4.90 -20.09 1.19
CA ALA A 49 4.69 -21.02 0.07
C ALA A 49 5.95 -21.23 -0.78
N LEU A 50 6.77 -20.20 -0.96
CA LEU A 50 8.00 -20.28 -1.77
C LEU A 50 9.24 -20.64 -0.93
N GLY A 51 9.12 -20.68 0.40
CA GLY A 51 10.25 -20.87 1.31
C GLY A 51 11.31 -19.78 1.15
N LYS A 52 10.91 -18.53 0.91
CA LYS A 52 11.81 -17.38 0.73
C LYS A 52 11.33 -16.23 1.60
N SER A 53 12.25 -15.48 2.19
CA SER A 53 11.89 -14.32 3.03
C SER A 53 11.00 -13.30 2.31
N GLU A 54 10.08 -12.69 3.06
CA GLU A 54 9.18 -11.63 2.58
C GLU A 54 9.94 -10.51 1.86
N GLY A 55 11.11 -10.10 2.38
CA GLY A 55 11.95 -9.10 1.74
C GLY A 55 12.42 -9.53 0.33
N THR A 56 12.78 -10.80 0.17
CA THR A 56 13.23 -11.37 -1.11
C THR A 56 12.08 -11.45 -2.12
N VAL A 57 10.91 -11.90 -1.67
CA VAL A 57 9.69 -11.96 -2.48
C VAL A 57 9.27 -10.57 -2.93
N ALA A 58 9.21 -9.60 -2.02
CA ALA A 58 8.83 -8.22 -2.32
C ALA A 58 9.79 -7.57 -3.34
N HIS A 59 11.10 -7.79 -3.17
CA HIS A 59 12.09 -7.30 -4.14
C HIS A 59 11.87 -7.94 -5.52
N LYS A 60 11.67 -9.26 -5.57
CA LYS A 60 11.42 -9.95 -6.84
C LYS A 60 10.19 -9.42 -7.57
N VAL A 61 9.09 -9.24 -6.85
CA VAL A 61 7.86 -8.63 -7.38
C VAL A 61 8.12 -7.23 -7.93
N GLN A 62 8.87 -6.40 -7.21
CA GLN A 62 9.25 -5.07 -7.69
C GLN A 62 10.03 -5.16 -9.00
N THR A 63 11.00 -6.07 -9.12
CA THR A 63 11.77 -6.28 -10.34
C THR A 63 10.88 -6.74 -11.50
N LEU A 64 9.98 -7.70 -11.27
CA LEU A 64 9.07 -8.21 -12.30
C LEU A 64 8.09 -7.14 -12.80
N ARG A 65 7.58 -6.30 -11.89
CA ARG A 65 6.73 -5.15 -12.23
C ARG A 65 7.46 -4.09 -13.02
N LYS A 66 8.69 -3.74 -12.62
CA LYS A 66 9.55 -2.81 -13.37
C LYS A 66 9.83 -3.30 -14.80
N ARG A 67 9.91 -4.62 -14.99
CA ARG A 67 10.08 -5.26 -16.31
C ARG A 67 8.78 -5.40 -17.12
N GLY A 68 7.63 -5.03 -16.57
CA GLY A 68 6.32 -5.18 -17.23
C GLY A 68 5.80 -6.62 -17.31
N ILE A 69 6.50 -7.59 -16.70
CA ILE A 69 6.09 -9.01 -16.71
C ILE A 69 4.92 -9.23 -15.76
N MET A 70 4.94 -8.57 -14.61
CA MET A 70 3.90 -8.66 -13.59
C MET A 70 3.08 -7.37 -13.55
N LYS A 71 1.75 -7.51 -13.46
CA LYS A 71 0.85 -6.36 -13.31
C LYS A 71 1.13 -5.62 -12.00
N ASN A 72 1.11 -4.29 -12.06
CA ASN A 72 1.11 -3.45 -10.87
C ASN A 72 -0.17 -3.70 -10.07
N ASN A 73 -0.05 -3.72 -8.74
CA ASN A 73 -1.25 -3.73 -7.91
C ASN A 73 -1.90 -2.33 -8.03
N PRO A 74 -3.14 -2.22 -8.56
CA PRO A 74 -3.83 -0.93 -8.67
C PRO A 74 -4.13 -0.32 -7.30
N VAL A 75 -4.10 -1.14 -6.23
CA VAL A 75 -4.36 -0.72 -4.86
C VAL A 75 -3.08 -0.12 -4.25
N ARG A 76 -2.79 1.15 -4.58
CA ARG A 76 -1.88 1.98 -3.76
C ARG A 76 -2.63 2.45 -2.53
N ILE A 77 -2.69 1.65 -1.46
CA ILE A 77 -3.14 2.18 -0.17
C ILE A 77 -1.98 2.95 0.45
N TYR A 78 -2.01 4.28 0.34
CA TYR A 78 -1.19 5.15 1.18
C TYR A 78 -2.04 6.30 1.73
N HIS A 79 -2.10 6.32 3.07
CA HIS A 79 -2.73 7.29 3.96
C HIS A 79 -4.27 7.27 4.04
N ARG A 80 -4.76 6.78 5.20
CA ARG A 80 -6.13 6.81 5.73
C ARG A 80 -6.91 8.12 5.53
N ARG A 81 -6.24 9.23 5.20
CA ARG A 81 -6.87 10.54 4.93
C ARG A 81 -7.38 10.72 3.49
N LEU A 82 -6.91 9.94 2.50
CA LEU A 82 -7.26 10.13 1.08
C LEU A 82 -8.23 9.07 0.52
N THR A 83 -8.52 8.00 1.27
CA THR A 83 -9.35 6.88 0.79
C THR A 83 -10.86 7.13 0.85
N LYS A 84 -11.34 8.16 1.56
CA LYS A 84 -12.78 8.49 1.57
C LYS A 84 -13.27 9.09 0.25
N GLU A 85 -12.39 9.69 -0.57
CA GLU A 85 -12.79 10.39 -1.79
C GLU A 85 -12.76 9.53 -3.07
N LYS A 86 -12.07 8.38 -3.07
CA LYS A 86 -11.94 7.54 -4.28
C LYS A 86 -12.85 6.30 -4.31
N ALA A 87 -13.56 6.01 -3.23
CA ALA A 87 -14.53 4.90 -3.18
C ALA A 87 -15.85 5.21 -3.91
N THR A 88 -16.11 6.46 -4.30
CA THR A 88 -17.39 6.89 -4.91
C THR A 88 -17.35 7.03 -6.44
N LYS A 89 -16.30 6.57 -7.11
CA LYS A 89 -16.25 6.58 -8.59
C LYS A 89 -16.22 5.16 -9.14
N ASN A 90 -17.32 4.44 -8.94
CA ASN A 90 -17.78 3.49 -9.95
C ASN A 90 -18.21 4.31 -11.18
N PRO A 91 -17.72 4.02 -12.40
CA PRO A 91 -17.96 4.85 -13.58
C PRO A 91 -19.35 4.64 -14.21
N ASP A 92 -20.22 3.88 -13.56
CA ASP A 92 -21.56 3.61 -14.07
C ASP A 92 -22.58 3.86 -12.97
N GLN A 93 -23.00 5.13 -12.85
CA GLN A 93 -24.37 5.53 -12.51
C GLN A 93 -24.50 7.05 -12.55
N SER A 94 -25.39 7.48 -13.43
CA SER A 94 -25.67 8.86 -13.79
C SER A 94 -26.61 9.55 -12.77
N ILE A 95 -26.47 10.88 -12.66
CA ILE A 95 -27.54 11.87 -12.38
C ILE A 95 -28.05 12.01 -10.92
N HIS A 96 -27.69 13.10 -10.21
CA HIS A 96 -28.46 14.35 -10.04
C HIS A 96 -27.74 15.28 -9.04
N SER A 97 -27.50 16.52 -9.40
CA SER A 97 -26.79 17.53 -8.59
C SER A 97 -27.70 18.10 -7.49
N SER A 98 -27.24 18.12 -6.24
CA SER A 98 -27.82 18.98 -5.19
C SER A 98 -26.71 19.74 -4.46
N THR A 99 -26.76 21.05 -4.60
CA THR A 99 -25.82 22.04 -4.07
C THR A 99 -26.11 22.37 -2.61
N HIS A 100 -25.11 22.31 -1.72
CA HIS A 100 -25.05 23.23 -0.57
C HIS A 100 -23.60 23.67 -0.29
N LYS A 101 -23.41 24.99 -0.38
CA LYS A 101 -22.18 25.76 -0.15
C LYS A 101 -22.04 26.02 1.35
N THR A 102 -20.87 25.81 1.93
CA THR A 102 -20.55 26.36 3.26
C THR A 102 -19.12 26.90 3.31
N MET A 103 -19.02 28.17 3.69
CA MET A 103 -17.84 29.04 3.58
C MET A 103 -16.83 28.74 4.70
N ARG A 104 -15.53 28.77 4.37
CA ARG A 104 -14.43 28.74 5.36
C ARG A 104 -14.27 30.13 5.97
N LYS A 105 -14.29 30.24 7.30
CA LYS A 105 -13.93 31.46 8.03
C LYS A 105 -12.41 31.48 8.23
N THR A 106 -11.71 32.42 7.61
CA THR A 106 -10.32 32.75 7.90
C THR A 106 -10.28 33.91 8.88
N SER A 107 -9.67 33.71 10.05
CA SER A 107 -9.39 34.79 11.01
C SER A 107 -8.09 35.49 10.62
N THR A 108 -8.18 36.76 10.23
CA THR A 108 -7.03 37.64 10.15
C THR A 108 -7.30 38.87 11.00
N SER A 109 -6.44 39.04 12.01
CA SER A 109 -6.30 40.18 12.91
C SER A 109 -6.11 41.51 12.17
N LEU A 110 -6.63 42.62 12.72
CA LEU A 110 -5.93 43.92 12.77
C LEU A 110 -6.72 44.96 13.61
N TYR A 111 -6.06 45.43 14.67
CA TYR A 111 -6.08 46.77 15.27
C TYR A 111 -7.40 47.57 15.34
N HIS A 112 -7.89 47.76 16.57
CA HIS A 112 -8.79 48.84 16.95
C HIS A 112 -7.99 50.14 17.11
N ASN A 113 -8.25 51.12 16.25
CA ASN A 113 -7.92 52.52 16.53
C ASN A 113 -9.10 53.15 17.29
N LEU A 114 -8.79 53.67 18.48
CA LEU A 114 -9.68 54.44 19.34
C LEU A 114 -9.78 55.86 18.79
N GLU A 115 -10.93 56.25 18.24
CA GLU A 115 -11.31 57.65 18.12
C GLU A 115 -12.10 58.04 19.38
N VAL A 116 -11.47 58.89 20.18
CA VAL A 116 -12.07 59.57 21.32
C VAL A 116 -12.85 60.76 20.77
N CYS A 117 -14.17 60.76 20.95
CA CYS A 117 -14.99 61.96 20.84
C CYS A 117 -15.11 62.61 22.23
N GLN A 118 -14.62 63.85 22.37
CA GLN A 118 -15.21 64.93 23.17
C GLN A 118 -14.64 66.27 22.71
#